data_AF-A0A8T4DHW1-F1
#
_entry.id   AF-A0A8T4DHW1-F1
#
_cell.length_a   1.000
_cell.length_b   1.000
_cell.length_c   1.000
_cell.angle_alpha   90.00
_cell.angle_beta   90.00
_cell.angle_gamma   90.00
#
_symmetry.space_group_name_H-M   'P 1'
#
loop_
_entity.id
_entity.type
_entity.pdbx_description
1 polymer ?
#
loop_
_entity_poly.entity_id
_entity_poly.type
_entity_poly.pdbx_seq_one_letter_code
_entity_poly.pdbx_strand_id
1 'polypeptide(L)'
;MKKKIVFALVLVAAFVALTGGAEASYWIGGTVHNATDGTPADGHTALVYLLGDEGNGVQGTIGQTLPNKYVIDAELIPGYAAQVDDVLYVKVIDTGDGYTAGPVSVTISGVGADEAPDMTLQIPPPPIVSDPEAIPGEIVVNTEFTELRVRVTTTYFDIDTVTINLTPIGGMWVPMNGSTYRFTMYAMTNLTADTTVYNCTTNASVIGNFSLTVNATDTKGSSNTSISIPLTVTEEQAVTLDYILVKKAGSTGRNWISIPLTNEITNASSLMAAIGGSCTTVNRWNPDNQTSEGWLSMFGGIGDDFDIVPGEGYEVWVDADTTFNLTGEPVDIGQIDLIKKAGSTGRNWIGLPYDTTMANASSLMAAIGGSCTTVNRWDPDNQTSEGWLSMFGGIGDDFDIVPGEGYEVWVDSTTIWVPV
;
A
#
# COMPACT_ATOMS: atom_id res chain seq x y z
N MET A 1 -96.90 -12.21 44.93
CA MET A 1 -96.26 -12.62 43.65
C MET A 1 -95.37 -11.55 42.99
N LYS A 2 -95.64 -10.24 43.10
CA LYS A 2 -94.84 -9.20 42.42
C LYS A 2 -93.37 -9.03 42.85
N LYS A 3 -92.97 -9.44 44.07
CA LYS A 3 -91.57 -9.33 44.55
C LYS A 3 -90.60 -10.40 43.99
N LYS A 4 -91.09 -11.53 43.46
CA LYS A 4 -90.22 -12.60 42.91
C LYS A 4 -89.77 -12.34 41.46
N ILE A 5 -90.50 -11.50 40.72
CA ILE A 5 -90.17 -11.17 39.31
C ILE A 5 -89.06 -10.12 39.24
N VAL A 6 -89.02 -9.16 40.17
CA VAL A 6 -87.96 -8.13 40.20
C VAL A 6 -86.59 -8.72 40.54
N PHE A 7 -86.53 -9.74 41.41
CA PHE A 7 -85.27 -10.40 41.76
C PHE A 7 -84.70 -11.23 40.61
N ALA A 8 -85.55 -11.87 39.80
CA ALA A 8 -85.12 -12.60 38.61
C ALA A 8 -84.61 -11.68 37.50
N LEU A 9 -85.23 -10.51 37.31
CA LEU A 9 -84.81 -9.52 36.31
C LEU A 9 -83.48 -8.84 36.67
N VAL A 10 -83.23 -8.56 37.95
CA VAL A 10 -81.93 -8.05 38.42
C VAL A 10 -80.84 -9.11 38.32
N LEU A 11 -81.16 -10.39 38.54
CA LEU A 11 -80.18 -11.48 38.36
C LEU A 11 -79.82 -11.71 36.89
N VAL A 12 -80.79 -11.61 35.97
CA VAL A 12 -80.54 -11.73 34.52
C VAL A 12 -79.77 -10.51 33.99
N ALA A 13 -80.10 -9.29 34.43
CA ALA A 13 -79.32 -8.10 34.06
C ALA A 13 -77.90 -8.13 34.64
N ALA A 14 -77.72 -8.67 35.87
CA ALA A 14 -76.40 -8.88 36.45
C ALA A 14 -75.62 -10.02 35.74
N PHE A 15 -76.29 -11.08 35.28
CA PHE A 15 -75.64 -12.16 34.53
C PHE A 15 -75.21 -11.72 33.12
N VAL A 16 -76.01 -10.88 32.45
CA VAL A 16 -75.66 -10.26 31.16
C VAL A 16 -74.55 -9.21 31.32
N ALA A 17 -74.46 -8.53 32.47
CA ALA A 17 -73.35 -7.63 32.79
C ALA A 17 -72.08 -8.38 33.28
N LEU A 18 -72.20 -9.61 33.79
CA LEU A 18 -71.09 -10.47 34.22
C LEU A 18 -70.53 -11.35 33.10
N THR A 19 -71.27 -11.55 32.01
CA THR A 19 -70.72 -12.01 30.72
C THR A 19 -70.11 -10.84 29.95
N GLY A 20 -69.53 -9.84 30.65
CA GLY A 20 -68.69 -8.83 30.03
C GLY A 20 -67.78 -9.52 29.03
N GLY A 21 -67.92 -9.12 27.77
CA GLY A 21 -67.55 -9.93 26.61
C GLY A 21 -66.19 -10.56 26.81
N ALA A 22 -66.11 -11.88 26.64
CA ALA A 22 -64.86 -12.48 26.23
C ALA A 22 -64.58 -11.86 24.85
N GLU A 23 -63.81 -10.78 24.81
CA GLU A 23 -63.33 -10.22 23.56
C GLU A 23 -62.56 -11.36 22.89
N ALA A 24 -63.06 -11.78 21.73
CA ALA A 24 -62.45 -12.86 20.98
C ALA A 24 -61.10 -12.33 20.51
N SER A 25 -60.00 -12.91 20.99
CA SER A 25 -58.67 -12.54 20.52
C SER A 25 -58.55 -12.75 19.02
N TYR A 26 -57.92 -11.78 18.34
CA TYR A 26 -57.72 -11.82 16.89
C TYR A 26 -56.24 -12.02 16.58
N TRP A 27 -55.88 -13.16 16.01
CA TRP A 27 -54.47 -13.54 15.84
C TRP A 27 -53.98 -13.27 14.43
N ILE A 28 -52.85 -12.58 14.31
CA ILE A 28 -52.11 -12.44 13.07
C ILE A 28 -50.90 -13.38 13.11
N GLY A 29 -50.90 -14.35 12.21
CA GLY A 29 -49.80 -15.28 11.99
C GLY A 29 -49.00 -14.95 10.73
N GLY A 30 -47.82 -15.54 10.60
CA GLY A 30 -47.06 -15.49 9.35
C GLY A 30 -45.76 -16.27 9.44
N THR A 31 -45.10 -16.43 8.28
CA THR A 31 -43.79 -17.07 8.16
C THR A 31 -42.71 -16.03 7.86
N VAL A 32 -41.56 -16.11 8.53
CA VAL A 32 -40.35 -15.34 8.22
C VAL A 32 -39.25 -16.33 7.83
N HIS A 33 -38.83 -16.27 6.58
CA HIS A 33 -37.71 -17.05 6.07
C HIS A 33 -36.38 -16.51 6.64
N ASN A 34 -35.42 -17.42 6.86
CA ASN A 34 -34.07 -17.09 7.30
C ASN A 34 -33.40 -16.08 6.36
N ALA A 35 -32.42 -15.34 6.87
CA ALA A 35 -31.63 -14.45 6.06
C ALA A 35 -30.74 -15.23 5.07
N THR A 36 -30.32 -14.55 4.00
CA THR A 36 -29.54 -15.16 2.91
C THR A 36 -28.15 -15.61 3.33
N ASP A 37 -27.63 -15.11 4.45
CA ASP A 37 -26.37 -15.53 5.08
C ASP A 37 -26.53 -16.77 5.99
N GLY A 38 -27.76 -17.29 6.13
CA GLY A 38 -28.07 -18.45 6.96
C GLY A 38 -28.51 -18.10 8.39
N THR A 39 -28.56 -16.82 8.77
CA THR A 39 -29.05 -16.40 10.08
C THR A 39 -30.52 -16.81 10.25
N PRO A 40 -30.88 -17.54 11.32
CA PRO A 40 -32.25 -18.02 11.52
C PRO A 40 -33.20 -16.87 11.83
N ALA A 41 -34.44 -16.94 11.34
CA ALA A 41 -35.47 -15.96 11.69
C ALA A 41 -35.95 -16.11 13.15
N ASP A 42 -35.87 -17.32 13.71
CA ASP A 42 -36.20 -17.61 15.11
C ASP A 42 -35.43 -16.71 16.08
N GLY A 43 -36.14 -16.20 17.09
CA GLY A 43 -35.60 -15.31 18.11
C GLY A 43 -35.72 -13.81 17.80
N HIS A 44 -36.00 -13.43 16.55
CA HIS A 44 -36.26 -12.03 16.18
C HIS A 44 -37.68 -11.59 16.57
N THR A 45 -37.92 -10.27 16.58
CA THR A 45 -39.18 -9.68 17.01
C THR A 45 -40.03 -9.22 15.82
N ALA A 46 -41.22 -9.81 15.66
CA ALA A 46 -42.24 -9.30 14.75
C ALA A 46 -43.11 -8.26 15.46
N LEU A 47 -43.48 -7.19 14.75
CA LEU A 47 -44.36 -6.11 15.21
C LEU A 47 -45.61 -6.07 14.32
N VAL A 48 -46.80 -6.19 14.90
CA VAL A 48 -48.08 -5.97 14.23
C VAL A 48 -48.63 -4.60 14.62
N TYR A 49 -49.04 -3.80 13.63
CA TYR A 49 -49.43 -2.40 13.85
C TYR A 49 -50.39 -1.86 12.77
N LEU A 50 -50.98 -0.68 13.05
CA LEU A 50 -51.79 0.10 12.10
C LEU A 50 -50.93 1.13 11.36
N LEU A 51 -51.20 1.37 10.08
CA LEU A 51 -50.44 2.34 9.29
C LEU A 51 -50.43 3.73 9.95
N GLY A 52 -49.24 4.24 10.24
CA GLY A 52 -49.06 5.54 10.90
C GLY A 52 -49.10 5.49 12.43
N ASP A 53 -49.31 4.32 13.05
CA ASP A 53 -49.34 4.14 14.51
C ASP A 53 -48.43 2.99 14.99
N GLU A 54 -47.21 2.95 14.46
CA GLU A 54 -46.20 1.92 14.79
C GLU A 54 -45.83 1.87 16.27
N GLY A 55 -45.88 3.02 16.95
CA GLY A 55 -45.50 3.14 18.37
C GLY A 55 -46.42 2.40 19.33
N ASN A 56 -47.65 2.09 18.90
CA ASN A 56 -48.63 1.33 19.66
C ASN A 56 -48.75 -0.13 19.20
N GLY A 57 -47.89 -0.59 18.29
CA GLY A 57 -47.95 -1.97 17.80
C GLY A 57 -47.66 -3.02 18.89
N VAL A 58 -48.10 -4.25 18.64
CA VAL A 58 -47.87 -5.41 19.52
C VAL A 58 -46.73 -6.24 18.96
N GLN A 59 -45.85 -6.67 19.85
CA GLN A 59 -44.66 -7.45 19.50
C GLN A 59 -44.85 -8.93 19.82
N GLY A 60 -44.22 -9.80 19.03
CA GLY A 60 -44.11 -11.22 19.30
C GLY A 60 -42.80 -11.79 18.80
N THR A 61 -42.32 -12.84 19.46
CA THR A 61 -41.07 -13.52 19.10
C THR A 61 -41.33 -14.56 18.02
N ILE A 62 -40.58 -14.49 16.92
CA ILE A 62 -40.58 -15.49 15.86
C ILE A 62 -39.98 -16.79 16.40
N GLY A 63 -40.56 -17.93 16.07
CA GLY A 63 -40.06 -19.23 16.51
C GLY A 63 -40.57 -19.66 17.88
N GLN A 64 -41.35 -18.83 18.59
CA GLN A 64 -41.78 -19.13 19.95
C GLN A 64 -42.66 -20.39 20.05
N THR A 65 -43.53 -20.59 19.05
CA THR A 65 -44.46 -21.73 19.01
C THR A 65 -44.11 -22.73 17.90
N LEU A 66 -43.73 -22.23 16.73
CA LEU A 66 -43.31 -23.02 15.57
C LEU A 66 -42.11 -22.35 14.90
N PRO A 67 -41.14 -23.11 14.37
CA PRO A 67 -39.98 -22.56 13.69
C PRO A 67 -40.39 -21.60 12.56
N ASN A 68 -39.70 -20.48 12.47
CA ASN A 68 -39.87 -19.41 11.49
C ASN A 68 -41.28 -18.82 11.43
N LYS A 69 -42.12 -19.03 12.45
CA LYS A 69 -43.46 -18.46 12.52
C LYS A 69 -43.65 -17.54 13.71
N TYR A 70 -44.47 -16.51 13.52
CA TYR A 70 -45.01 -15.69 14.60
C TYR A 70 -46.52 -15.85 14.65
N VAL A 71 -47.09 -15.62 15.83
CA VAL A 71 -48.53 -15.54 16.08
C VAL A 71 -48.74 -14.45 17.13
N ILE A 72 -49.38 -13.34 16.75
CA ILE A 72 -49.51 -12.13 17.59
C ILE A 72 -50.98 -11.77 17.72
N ASP A 73 -51.44 -11.53 18.94
CA ASP A 73 -52.80 -11.07 19.21
C ASP A 73 -52.93 -9.58 18.89
N ALA A 74 -53.62 -9.24 17.81
CA ALA A 74 -53.80 -7.87 17.35
C ALA A 74 -54.73 -7.06 18.27
N GLU A 75 -55.60 -7.72 19.05
CA GLU A 75 -56.48 -7.04 20.02
C GLU A 75 -55.69 -6.45 21.21
N LEU A 76 -54.41 -6.81 21.34
CA LEU A 76 -53.52 -6.20 22.33
C LEU A 76 -52.98 -4.83 21.89
N ILE A 77 -53.26 -4.39 20.66
CA ILE A 77 -52.89 -3.04 20.19
C ILE A 77 -53.71 -2.03 21.00
N PRO A 78 -53.09 -1.13 21.78
CA PRO A 78 -53.83 -0.23 22.68
C PRO A 78 -54.87 0.62 21.95
N GLY A 79 -56.13 0.48 22.38
CA GLY A 79 -57.25 1.25 21.84
C GLY A 79 -57.73 0.81 20.45
N TYR A 80 -57.19 -0.28 19.91
CA TYR A 80 -57.67 -0.92 18.70
C TYR A 80 -58.66 -2.03 19.06
N ALA A 81 -59.66 -2.21 18.21
CA ALA A 81 -60.59 -3.33 18.26
C ALA A 81 -60.76 -3.85 16.84
N ALA A 82 -60.42 -5.11 16.59
CA ALA A 82 -60.29 -5.62 15.23
C ALA A 82 -61.64 -5.69 14.50
N GLN A 83 -61.71 -5.17 13.28
CA GLN A 83 -62.88 -5.25 12.42
C GLN A 83 -62.55 -5.91 11.09
N VAL A 84 -63.53 -6.63 10.52
CA VAL A 84 -63.43 -7.16 9.16
C VAL A 84 -63.13 -6.00 8.19
N ASP A 85 -62.26 -6.25 7.23
CA ASP A 85 -61.71 -5.30 6.26
C ASP A 85 -60.67 -4.31 6.80
N ASP A 86 -60.33 -4.35 8.10
CA ASP A 86 -59.17 -3.61 8.60
C ASP A 86 -57.88 -4.12 7.96
N VAL A 87 -56.93 -3.22 7.74
CA VAL A 87 -55.60 -3.55 7.21
C VAL A 87 -54.55 -3.35 8.28
N LEU A 88 -53.95 -4.45 8.72
CA LEU A 88 -52.82 -4.45 9.64
C LEU A 88 -51.52 -4.64 8.86
N TYR A 89 -50.43 -4.16 9.44
CA TYR A 89 -49.08 -4.27 8.91
C TYR A 89 -48.23 -5.09 9.86
N VAL A 90 -47.35 -5.92 9.29
CA VAL A 90 -46.38 -6.71 10.05
C VAL A 90 -44.98 -6.46 9.51
N LYS A 91 -44.02 -6.23 10.41
CA LYS A 91 -42.59 -6.17 10.07
C LYS A 91 -41.76 -6.85 11.14
N VAL A 92 -40.56 -7.28 10.78
CA VAL A 92 -39.54 -7.65 11.78
C VAL A 92 -38.75 -6.38 12.11
N ILE A 93 -38.73 -6.05 13.40
CA ILE A 93 -38.03 -4.87 13.90
C ILE A 93 -36.62 -5.26 14.37
N ASP A 94 -35.69 -4.34 14.14
CA ASP A 94 -34.32 -4.45 14.63
C ASP A 94 -34.29 -4.24 16.16
N THR A 95 -33.79 -5.24 16.88
CA THR A 95 -33.60 -5.20 18.34
C THR A 95 -32.14 -5.06 18.78
N GLY A 96 -31.25 -4.66 17.88
CA GLY A 96 -29.82 -4.48 18.11
C GLY A 96 -28.90 -5.41 17.31
N ASP A 97 -29.47 -6.18 16.38
CA ASP A 97 -28.74 -7.10 15.49
C ASP A 97 -28.85 -6.71 14.00
N GLY A 98 -29.55 -5.62 13.68
CA GLY A 98 -29.65 -5.03 12.35
C GLY A 98 -30.54 -5.81 11.38
N TYR A 99 -31.07 -6.97 11.78
CA TYR A 99 -31.90 -7.79 10.91
C TYR A 99 -33.33 -7.26 10.92
N THR A 100 -33.90 -7.10 9.72
CA THR A 100 -35.25 -6.57 9.54
C THR A 100 -35.98 -7.31 8.43
N ALA A 101 -37.30 -7.19 8.35
CA ALA A 101 -38.09 -7.74 7.25
C ALA A 101 -39.41 -7.00 7.10
N GLY A 102 -39.97 -6.99 5.88
CA GLY A 102 -41.23 -6.32 5.60
C GLY A 102 -41.08 -4.79 5.46
N PRO A 103 -42.15 -4.00 5.67
CA PRO A 103 -43.46 -4.43 6.12
C PRO A 103 -44.26 -5.21 5.05
N VAL A 104 -45.14 -6.10 5.51
CA VAL A 104 -46.23 -6.72 4.72
C VAL A 104 -47.57 -6.32 5.31
N SER A 105 -48.63 -6.38 4.53
CA SER A 105 -49.99 -6.04 4.97
C SER A 105 -50.91 -7.26 4.95
N VAL A 106 -51.83 -7.33 5.89
CA VAL A 106 -52.86 -8.36 6.03
C VAL A 106 -54.23 -7.70 6.25
N THR A 107 -55.25 -8.17 5.54
CA THR A 107 -56.63 -7.68 5.68
C THR A 107 -57.44 -8.65 6.51
N ILE A 108 -58.12 -8.15 7.53
CA ILE A 108 -58.93 -8.95 8.45
C ILE A 108 -60.11 -9.56 7.70
N SER A 109 -60.12 -10.89 7.54
CA SER A 109 -61.09 -11.58 6.69
C SER A 109 -62.36 -12.03 7.44
N GLY A 110 -62.35 -12.05 8.77
CA GLY A 110 -63.46 -12.59 9.55
C GLY A 110 -63.20 -12.64 11.05
N VAL A 111 -63.47 -13.79 11.66
CA VAL A 111 -63.23 -14.06 13.09
C VAL A 111 -62.09 -15.07 13.24
N GLY A 112 -61.27 -14.90 14.27
CA GLY A 112 -60.22 -15.85 14.63
C GLY A 112 -58.83 -15.38 14.26
N ALA A 113 -58.32 -15.81 13.10
CA ALA A 113 -56.93 -15.55 12.72
C ALA A 113 -56.76 -15.37 11.21
N ASP A 114 -55.82 -14.52 10.81
CA ASP A 114 -55.33 -14.39 9.44
C ASP A 114 -53.82 -14.66 9.34
N GLU A 115 -53.39 -15.12 8.17
CA GLU A 115 -51.98 -15.31 7.85
C GLU A 115 -51.50 -14.17 6.94
N ALA A 116 -50.51 -13.42 7.40
CA ALA A 116 -49.84 -12.39 6.62
C ALA A 116 -48.94 -13.02 5.55
N PRO A 117 -48.63 -12.29 4.46
CA PRO A 117 -47.67 -12.75 3.46
C PRO A 117 -46.31 -13.07 4.08
N ASP A 118 -45.65 -14.10 3.54
CA ASP A 118 -44.29 -14.48 3.94
C ASP A 118 -43.30 -13.33 3.80
N MET A 119 -42.39 -13.20 4.76
CA MET A 119 -41.26 -12.27 4.73
C MET A 119 -39.93 -13.03 4.66
N THR A 120 -38.87 -12.37 4.23
CA THR A 120 -37.49 -12.90 4.33
C THR A 120 -36.65 -11.93 5.14
N LEU A 121 -35.95 -12.44 6.15
CA LEU A 121 -35.05 -11.65 6.98
C LEU A 121 -33.94 -11.04 6.10
N GLN A 122 -33.75 -9.73 6.20
CA GLN A 122 -32.75 -8.99 5.45
C GLN A 122 -31.48 -8.87 6.30
N ILE A 123 -30.33 -9.12 5.65
CA ILE A 123 -29.03 -8.95 6.29
C ILE A 123 -28.75 -7.46 6.57
N PRO A 124 -28.04 -7.15 7.66
CA PRO A 124 -27.57 -5.81 7.97
C PRO A 124 -26.69 -5.25 6.84
N PRO A 125 -26.71 -3.93 6.59
CA PRO A 125 -25.91 -3.32 5.52
C PRO A 125 -24.42 -3.54 5.79
N PRO A 126 -23.62 -3.93 4.78
CA PRO A 126 -22.19 -4.16 4.95
C PRO A 126 -21.43 -2.86 5.19
N PRO A 127 -20.19 -2.93 5.73
CA PRO A 127 -19.34 -1.76 5.88
C PRO A 127 -19.05 -1.10 4.53
N ILE A 128 -18.83 0.21 4.54
CA ILE A 128 -18.54 0.99 3.33
C ILE A 128 -17.04 1.27 3.28
N VAL A 129 -16.39 0.95 2.16
CA VAL A 129 -14.98 1.28 1.92
C VAL A 129 -14.91 2.42 0.90
N SER A 130 -14.14 3.46 1.20
CA SER A 130 -13.96 4.64 0.37
C SER A 130 -12.52 5.14 0.38
N ASP A 131 -12.23 6.14 -0.47
CA ASP A 131 -10.94 6.82 -0.59
C ASP A 131 -9.73 5.86 -0.71
N PRO A 132 -9.74 4.91 -1.67
CA PRO A 132 -8.62 4.00 -1.89
C PRO A 132 -7.45 4.76 -2.54
N GLU A 133 -6.27 4.68 -1.92
CA GLU A 133 -5.10 5.42 -2.38
C GLU A 133 -3.80 4.65 -2.12
N ALA A 134 -2.82 4.82 -3.01
CA ALA A 134 -1.43 4.43 -2.82
C ALA A 134 -0.56 5.68 -2.75
N ILE A 135 0.37 5.73 -1.79
CA ILE A 135 1.21 6.91 -1.51
C ILE A 135 2.68 6.46 -1.34
N PRO A 136 3.56 6.74 -2.32
CA PRO A 136 3.25 7.27 -3.65
C PRO A 136 2.44 6.26 -4.50
N GLY A 137 1.70 6.76 -5.49
CA GLY A 137 0.89 5.94 -6.40
C GLY A 137 1.69 5.26 -7.52
N GLU A 138 2.97 5.58 -7.62
CA GLU A 138 3.95 5.00 -8.53
C GLU A 138 5.20 4.68 -7.71
N ILE A 139 5.74 3.47 -7.90
CA ILE A 139 6.98 3.00 -7.26
C ILE A 139 7.87 2.26 -8.25
N VAL A 140 9.18 2.31 -8.03
CA VAL A 140 10.15 1.45 -8.70
C VAL A 140 10.16 0.05 -8.06
N VAL A 141 10.16 -0.98 -8.90
CA VAL A 141 10.16 -2.38 -8.47
C VAL A 141 11.36 -2.71 -7.56
N ASN A 142 11.13 -3.44 -6.47
CA ASN A 142 12.08 -3.88 -5.45
C ASN A 142 12.83 -2.80 -4.64
N THR A 143 12.84 -1.54 -5.05
CA THR A 143 13.63 -0.47 -4.41
C THR A 143 12.78 0.49 -3.59
N GLU A 144 11.56 0.78 -4.03
CA GLU A 144 10.68 1.75 -3.38
C GLU A 144 9.50 1.08 -2.63
N PHE A 145 8.96 1.82 -1.66
CA PHE A 145 7.80 1.41 -0.86
C PHE A 145 6.62 2.36 -1.09
N THR A 146 5.41 1.81 -1.06
CA THR A 146 4.15 2.56 -1.09
C THR A 146 3.32 2.28 0.16
N GLU A 147 2.67 3.31 0.70
CA GLU A 147 1.61 3.18 1.68
C GLU A 147 0.26 3.01 0.97
N LEU A 148 -0.41 1.89 1.23
CA LEU A 148 -1.75 1.59 0.75
C LEU A 148 -2.75 2.00 1.82
N ARG A 149 -3.75 2.80 1.47
CA ARG A 149 -4.70 3.41 2.41
C ARG A 149 -6.13 3.30 1.92
N VAL A 150 -7.05 3.07 2.87
CA VAL A 150 -8.50 3.17 2.66
C VAL A 150 -9.18 3.81 3.88
N ARG A 151 -10.38 4.35 3.67
CA ARG A 151 -11.33 4.67 4.74
C ARG A 151 -12.41 3.61 4.80
N VAL A 152 -12.76 3.20 6.01
CA VAL A 152 -13.85 2.26 6.25
C VAL A 152 -14.84 2.90 7.21
N THR A 153 -16.12 2.92 6.80
CA THR A 153 -17.24 3.41 7.58
C THR A 153 -18.08 2.23 8.07
N THR A 154 -18.22 2.15 9.38
CA THR A 154 -19.12 1.24 10.09
C THR A 154 -20.56 1.64 9.76
N THR A 155 -21.35 0.68 9.29
CA THR A 155 -22.78 0.90 8.97
C THR A 155 -23.70 0.45 10.09
N TYR A 156 -23.39 -0.68 10.72
CA TYR A 156 -24.18 -1.24 11.80
C TYR A 156 -23.30 -1.96 12.83
N PHE A 157 -22.47 -2.90 12.38
CA PHE A 157 -21.55 -3.64 13.23
C PHE A 157 -20.12 -3.17 13.08
N ASP A 158 -19.38 -3.24 14.19
CA ASP A 158 -17.96 -2.97 14.22
C ASP A 158 -17.20 -3.75 13.15
N ILE A 159 -16.16 -3.12 12.62
CA ILE A 159 -15.27 -3.72 11.63
C ILE A 159 -14.45 -4.83 12.29
N ASP A 160 -14.51 -6.03 11.72
CA ASP A 160 -13.71 -7.18 12.15
C ASP A 160 -12.35 -7.17 11.45
N THR A 161 -12.37 -7.16 10.11
CA THR A 161 -11.14 -7.21 9.30
C THR A 161 -11.20 -6.28 8.11
N VAL A 162 -10.06 -5.68 7.77
CA VAL A 162 -9.85 -4.96 6.51
C VAL A 162 -8.64 -5.57 5.84
N THR A 163 -8.84 -6.05 4.62
CA THR A 163 -7.85 -6.87 3.92
C THR A 163 -7.58 -6.39 2.52
N ILE A 164 -6.33 -6.51 2.05
CA ILE A 164 -5.95 -6.24 0.66
C ILE A 164 -5.26 -7.44 0.00
N ASN A 165 -5.52 -7.64 -1.29
CA ASN A 165 -4.86 -8.67 -2.10
C ASN A 165 -3.58 -8.13 -2.77
N LEU A 166 -2.41 -8.50 -2.25
CA LEU A 166 -1.09 -8.13 -2.81
C LEU A 166 -0.49 -9.17 -3.77
N THR A 167 -1.21 -10.25 -4.09
CA THR A 167 -0.72 -11.24 -5.06
C THR A 167 -0.36 -10.65 -6.43
N PRO A 168 -1.05 -9.62 -6.97
CA PRO A 168 -0.68 -9.05 -8.28
C PRO A 168 0.72 -8.45 -8.32
N ILE A 169 1.22 -7.94 -7.18
CA ILE A 169 2.54 -7.27 -7.08
C ILE A 169 3.63 -8.20 -6.54
N GLY A 170 3.36 -9.50 -6.47
CA GLY A 170 4.32 -10.51 -6.01
C GLY A 170 4.55 -10.53 -4.49
N GLY A 171 3.62 -10.00 -3.69
CA GLY A 171 3.68 -10.11 -2.23
C GLY A 171 3.63 -11.58 -1.77
N MET A 172 4.71 -12.04 -1.13
CA MET A 172 4.85 -13.40 -0.58
C MET A 172 4.40 -13.47 0.90
N TRP A 173 3.75 -14.58 1.29
CA TRP A 173 2.83 -14.66 2.42
C TRP A 173 3.32 -15.52 3.60
N VAL A 174 3.15 -15.05 4.85
CA VAL A 174 3.14 -15.90 6.06
C VAL A 174 1.68 -16.16 6.44
N PRO A 175 1.20 -17.42 6.45
CA PRO A 175 -0.21 -17.71 6.74
C PRO A 175 -0.55 -17.46 8.21
N MET A 176 -1.62 -16.71 8.47
CA MET A 176 -2.41 -16.87 9.69
C MET A 176 -3.58 -17.82 9.40
N ASN A 177 -3.53 -19.03 9.96
CA ASN A 177 -4.68 -19.93 10.12
C ASN A 177 -5.47 -20.35 8.85
N GLY A 178 -4.77 -20.64 7.75
CA GLY A 178 -5.23 -21.63 6.76
C GLY A 178 -6.47 -21.29 5.91
N SER A 179 -6.93 -20.03 5.84
CA SER A 179 -8.01 -19.61 4.95
C SER A 179 -7.67 -18.31 4.23
N THR A 180 -7.69 -18.34 2.88
CA THR A 180 -7.67 -17.24 1.88
C THR A 180 -6.68 -16.07 2.07
N TYR A 181 -5.78 -15.90 1.09
CA TYR A 181 -4.63 -14.98 1.02
C TYR A 181 -4.99 -13.48 1.10
N ARG A 182 -4.82 -12.81 2.25
CA ARG A 182 -5.34 -11.44 2.52
C ARG A 182 -4.52 -10.64 3.54
N PHE A 183 -3.99 -9.44 3.20
CA PHE A 183 -3.15 -8.59 4.09
C PHE A 183 -4.02 -7.71 4.94
N THR A 184 -4.03 -7.99 6.24
CA THR A 184 -4.74 -7.19 7.22
C THR A 184 -4.11 -5.81 7.27
N MET A 185 -4.89 -4.80 6.92
CA MET A 185 -4.53 -3.41 7.09
C MET A 185 -4.73 -3.03 8.56
N TYR A 186 -3.87 -2.16 9.08
CA TYR A 186 -3.95 -1.73 10.47
C TYR A 186 -4.69 -0.41 10.57
N ALA A 187 -5.52 -0.27 11.60
CA ALA A 187 -6.20 0.98 11.91
C ALA A 187 -5.17 2.02 12.39
N MET A 188 -5.14 3.20 11.76
CA MET A 188 -4.26 4.30 12.15
C MET A 188 -4.94 5.28 13.10
N THR A 189 -6.14 5.71 12.73
CA THR A 189 -6.86 6.79 13.43
C THR A 189 -8.36 6.66 13.20
N ASN A 190 -9.14 6.95 14.25
CA ASN A 190 -10.59 7.12 14.16
C ASN A 190 -10.87 8.58 13.79
N LEU A 191 -11.40 8.83 12.60
CA LEU A 191 -11.76 10.18 12.13
C LEU A 191 -13.08 10.64 12.75
N THR A 192 -14.00 9.71 12.95
CA THR A 192 -15.27 9.89 13.66
C THR A 192 -15.58 8.62 14.47
N ALA A 193 -16.70 8.58 15.20
CA ALA A 193 -17.13 7.38 15.92
C ALA A 193 -17.30 6.16 14.98
N ASP A 194 -17.69 6.42 13.72
CA ASP A 194 -18.10 5.38 12.77
C ASP A 194 -17.17 5.28 11.55
N THR A 195 -16.03 5.99 11.52
CA THR A 195 -15.11 5.96 10.37
C THR A 195 -13.66 5.93 10.81
N THR A 196 -12.93 4.95 10.27
CA THR A 196 -11.53 4.68 10.61
C THR A 196 -10.68 4.58 9.34
N VAL A 197 -9.44 5.10 9.41
CA VAL A 197 -8.44 4.96 8.34
C VAL A 197 -7.63 3.70 8.58
N TYR A 198 -7.51 2.87 7.54
CA TYR A 198 -6.67 1.67 7.54
C TYR A 198 -5.54 1.82 6.55
N ASN A 199 -4.34 1.34 6.90
CA ASN A 199 -3.22 1.30 5.97
C ASN A 199 -2.29 0.08 6.12
N CYS A 200 -1.41 -0.08 5.15
CA CYS A 200 -0.22 -0.91 5.23
C CYS A 200 0.87 -0.36 4.29
N THR A 201 2.13 -0.69 4.56
CA THR A 201 3.26 -0.35 3.68
C THR A 201 3.74 -1.60 2.96
N THR A 202 4.03 -1.50 1.67
CA THR A 202 4.50 -2.63 0.86
C THR A 202 5.46 -2.18 -0.23
N ASN A 203 6.18 -3.13 -0.81
CA ASN A 203 6.94 -2.98 -2.06
C ASN A 203 6.37 -3.94 -3.11
N ALA A 204 6.86 -3.83 -4.34
CA ALA A 204 6.46 -4.71 -5.44
C ALA A 204 7.66 -5.45 -6.02
N SER A 205 7.45 -6.69 -6.45
CA SER A 205 8.45 -7.50 -7.18
C SER A 205 8.04 -7.76 -8.64
N VAL A 206 6.93 -7.15 -9.06
CA VAL A 206 6.37 -7.30 -10.41
C VAL A 206 6.04 -5.92 -10.96
N ILE A 207 6.55 -5.64 -12.17
CA ILE A 207 6.29 -4.40 -12.93
C ILE A 207 4.88 -4.45 -13.53
N GLY A 208 4.16 -3.34 -13.51
CA GLY A 208 2.86 -3.22 -14.16
C GLY A 208 1.92 -2.19 -13.53
N ASN A 209 0.72 -2.11 -14.08
CA ASN A 209 -0.38 -1.31 -13.54
C ASN A 209 -1.36 -2.24 -12.82
N PHE A 210 -1.58 -2.00 -11.53
CA PHE A 210 -2.36 -2.89 -10.67
C PHE A 210 -3.60 -2.20 -10.10
N SER A 211 -4.62 -3.01 -9.83
CA SER A 211 -5.84 -2.61 -9.12
C SER A 211 -6.03 -3.53 -7.92
N LEU A 212 -5.43 -3.18 -6.79
CA LEU A 212 -5.34 -4.02 -5.60
C LEU A 212 -6.68 -4.06 -4.86
N THR A 213 -7.31 -5.23 -4.83
CA THR A 213 -8.65 -5.40 -4.26
C THR A 213 -8.65 -5.33 -2.74
N VAL A 214 -9.53 -4.50 -2.18
CA VAL A 214 -9.75 -4.31 -0.74
C VAL A 214 -11.11 -4.87 -0.32
N ASN A 215 -11.12 -5.60 0.79
CA ASN A 215 -12.30 -6.16 1.42
C ASN A 215 -12.31 -5.88 2.93
N ALA A 216 -13.30 -5.12 3.38
CA ALA A 216 -13.68 -4.94 4.77
C ALA A 216 -14.86 -5.87 5.11
N THR A 217 -14.77 -6.50 6.28
CA THR A 217 -15.80 -7.39 6.84
C THR A 217 -16.14 -6.92 8.24
N ASP A 218 -17.42 -6.91 8.59
CA ASP A 218 -17.88 -6.63 9.96
C ASP A 218 -17.84 -7.87 10.86
N THR A 219 -18.12 -7.68 12.16
CA THR A 219 -18.15 -8.76 13.17
C THR A 219 -19.26 -9.80 12.99
N LYS A 220 -20.17 -9.61 12.02
CA LYS A 220 -21.18 -10.59 11.62
C LYS A 220 -20.87 -11.27 10.28
N GLY A 221 -19.77 -10.91 9.62
CA GLY A 221 -19.35 -11.50 8.37
C GLY A 221 -19.89 -10.80 7.12
N SER A 222 -20.62 -9.69 7.26
CA SER A 222 -21.05 -8.90 6.10
C SER A 222 -19.86 -8.14 5.55
N SER A 223 -19.71 -8.14 4.22
CA SER A 223 -18.55 -7.55 3.55
C SER A 223 -18.96 -6.56 2.48
N ASN A 224 -18.10 -5.56 2.26
CA ASN A 224 -18.33 -4.57 1.23
C ASN A 224 -18.29 -5.19 -0.18
N THR A 225 -18.87 -4.47 -1.15
CA THR A 225 -18.51 -4.72 -2.55
C THR A 225 -17.08 -4.26 -2.77
N SER A 226 -16.22 -5.16 -3.26
CA SER A 226 -14.79 -4.92 -3.39
C SER A 226 -14.47 -3.61 -4.11
N ILE A 227 -13.55 -2.83 -3.53
CA ILE A 227 -12.97 -1.62 -4.12
C ILE A 227 -11.48 -1.86 -4.43
N SER A 228 -10.88 -1.08 -5.31
CA SER A 228 -9.47 -1.26 -5.71
C SER A 228 -8.63 -0.02 -5.45
N ILE A 229 -7.40 -0.24 -4.96
CA ILE A 229 -6.34 0.77 -4.90
C ILE A 229 -5.53 0.69 -6.21
N PRO A 230 -5.43 1.78 -7.00
CA PRO A 230 -4.55 1.82 -8.15
C PRO A 230 -3.08 1.94 -7.71
N LEU A 231 -2.18 1.19 -8.34
CA LEU A 231 -0.74 1.27 -8.12
C LEU A 231 0.01 1.03 -9.44
N THR A 232 0.94 1.91 -9.76
CA THR A 232 1.86 1.75 -10.88
C THR A 232 3.21 1.28 -10.35
N VAL A 233 3.76 0.21 -10.93
CA VAL A 233 5.10 -0.29 -10.62
C VAL A 233 5.92 -0.25 -11.90
N THR A 234 7.03 0.48 -11.87
CA THR A 234 7.92 0.67 -13.02
C THR A 234 9.24 -0.07 -12.82
N GLU A 235 9.97 -0.27 -13.91
CA GLU A 235 11.37 -0.67 -13.86
C GLU A 235 12.24 0.49 -13.43
N GLU A 236 13.40 0.18 -12.84
CA GLU A 236 14.43 1.19 -12.61
C GLU A 236 14.94 1.67 -13.98
N GLN A 237 14.96 3.00 -14.19
CA GLN A 237 15.34 3.54 -15.49
C GLN A 237 16.83 3.41 -15.70
N ALA A 238 17.23 2.63 -16.70
CA ALA A 238 18.59 2.66 -17.22
C ALA A 238 18.91 4.06 -17.77
N VAL A 239 20.02 4.62 -17.33
CA VAL A 239 20.58 5.89 -17.81
C VAL A 239 21.71 5.61 -18.78
N THR A 240 21.99 6.55 -19.68
CA THR A 240 23.13 6.46 -20.61
C THR A 240 24.08 7.62 -20.35
N LEU A 241 25.35 7.30 -20.15
CA LEU A 241 26.43 8.27 -20.01
C LEU A 241 27.33 8.22 -21.24
N ASP A 242 27.46 9.37 -21.92
CA ASP A 242 28.26 9.51 -23.12
C ASP A 242 29.65 10.05 -22.76
N TYR A 243 30.68 9.26 -23.01
CA TYR A 243 32.08 9.64 -22.84
C TYR A 243 32.65 10.13 -24.16
N ILE A 244 33.29 11.30 -24.11
CA ILE A 244 34.09 11.82 -25.22
C ILE A 244 35.55 11.69 -24.81
N LEU A 245 36.22 10.66 -25.32
CA LEU A 245 37.63 10.40 -25.06
C LEU A 245 38.48 11.08 -26.11
N VAL A 246 39.34 12.00 -25.68
CA VAL A 246 40.07 12.91 -26.57
C VAL A 246 41.49 12.42 -26.82
N LYS A 247 41.90 12.44 -28.09
CA LYS A 247 43.28 12.29 -28.56
C LYS A 247 43.76 13.54 -29.29
N LYS A 248 44.28 14.50 -28.52
CA LYS A 248 44.98 15.66 -29.10
C LYS A 248 46.23 15.23 -29.88
N ALA A 249 46.48 15.90 -31.01
CA ALA A 249 47.69 15.70 -31.79
C ALA A 249 48.94 15.96 -30.92
N GLY A 250 49.85 14.98 -30.87
CA GLY A 250 51.07 15.05 -30.06
C GLY A 250 50.91 14.74 -28.56
N SER A 251 49.71 14.44 -28.05
CA SER A 251 49.51 13.98 -26.67
C SER A 251 49.56 12.45 -26.54
N THR A 252 49.42 11.94 -25.31
CA THR A 252 49.28 10.51 -25.01
C THR A 252 47.86 9.98 -25.21
N GLY A 253 46.85 10.85 -25.36
CA GLY A 253 45.43 10.45 -25.47
C GLY A 253 44.81 10.03 -24.15
N ARG A 254 45.26 10.64 -23.05
CA ARG A 254 44.83 10.29 -21.70
C ARG A 254 43.45 10.87 -21.40
N ASN A 255 42.61 10.09 -20.73
CA ASN A 255 41.30 10.49 -20.23
C ASN A 255 41.07 9.82 -18.86
N TRP A 256 40.46 10.52 -17.91
CA TRP A 256 40.11 9.96 -16.60
C TRP A 256 38.60 9.79 -16.50
N ILE A 257 38.16 8.56 -16.27
CA ILE A 257 36.74 8.17 -16.25
C ILE A 257 36.43 7.37 -14.99
N SER A 258 35.16 7.24 -14.65
CA SER A 258 34.61 6.32 -13.67
C SER A 258 33.45 5.55 -14.30
N ILE A 259 33.00 4.46 -13.68
CA ILE A 259 31.88 3.64 -14.16
C ILE A 259 30.81 3.60 -13.06
N PRO A 260 29.93 4.62 -12.98
CA PRO A 260 28.98 4.77 -11.87
C PRO A 260 27.64 4.05 -12.10
N LEU A 261 27.58 3.16 -13.09
CA LEU A 261 26.37 2.43 -13.48
C LEU A 261 26.62 0.92 -13.41
N THR A 262 25.62 0.16 -12.97
CA THR A 262 25.60 -1.30 -13.11
C THR A 262 25.45 -1.68 -14.58
N ASN A 263 26.41 -2.44 -15.11
CA ASN A 263 26.46 -2.79 -16.53
C ASN A 263 27.30 -4.06 -16.77
N GLU A 264 27.52 -4.46 -18.03
CA GLU A 264 28.25 -5.69 -18.40
C GLU A 264 29.79 -5.59 -18.27
N ILE A 265 30.34 -4.40 -18.07
CA ILE A 265 31.78 -4.15 -17.90
C ILE A 265 32.17 -4.48 -16.47
N THR A 266 32.86 -5.61 -16.29
CA THR A 266 33.27 -6.11 -14.97
C THR A 266 34.77 -6.01 -14.70
N ASN A 267 35.59 -5.79 -15.73
CA ASN A 267 37.05 -5.77 -15.63
C ASN A 267 37.72 -4.89 -16.70
N ALA A 268 39.02 -4.60 -16.54
CA ALA A 268 39.77 -3.70 -17.41
C ALA A 268 39.73 -4.11 -18.90
N SER A 269 39.78 -5.41 -19.19
CA SER A 269 39.71 -5.94 -20.56
C SER A 269 38.33 -5.74 -21.20
N SER A 270 37.25 -5.93 -20.43
CA SER A 270 35.88 -5.64 -20.90
C SER A 270 35.63 -4.14 -21.09
N LEU A 271 36.20 -3.27 -20.24
CA LEU A 271 36.12 -1.81 -20.41
C LEU A 271 36.83 -1.38 -21.70
N MET A 272 38.04 -1.89 -21.91
CA MET A 272 38.80 -1.65 -23.13
C MET A 272 38.04 -2.12 -24.38
N ALA A 273 37.44 -3.32 -24.33
CA ALA A 273 36.63 -3.84 -25.42
C ALA A 273 35.38 -2.98 -25.69
N ALA A 274 34.75 -2.44 -24.64
CA ALA A 274 33.58 -1.59 -24.74
C ALA A 274 33.90 -0.19 -25.33
N ILE A 275 35.05 0.38 -24.99
CA ILE A 275 35.55 1.61 -25.64
C ILE A 275 35.88 1.35 -27.12
N GLY A 276 36.42 0.16 -27.41
CA GLY A 276 36.66 -0.30 -28.77
C GLY A 276 38.10 -0.12 -29.24
N GLY A 277 38.29 -0.21 -30.56
CA GLY A 277 39.61 -0.43 -31.18
C GLY A 277 40.64 0.69 -31.01
N SER A 278 40.22 1.88 -30.57
CA SER A 278 41.11 3.00 -30.28
C SER A 278 41.69 2.96 -28.86
N CYS A 279 41.12 2.18 -27.95
CA CYS A 279 41.61 2.07 -26.58
C CYS A 279 42.90 1.25 -26.54
N THR A 280 43.98 1.88 -26.09
CA THR A 280 45.30 1.22 -26.01
C THR A 280 45.64 0.75 -24.59
N THR A 281 45.09 1.43 -23.58
CA THR A 281 45.45 1.22 -22.17
C THR A 281 44.26 1.54 -21.26
N VAL A 282 44.06 0.71 -20.23
CA VAL A 282 43.19 1.00 -19.09
C VAL A 282 44.02 0.83 -17.81
N ASN A 283 44.11 1.87 -16.99
CA ASN A 283 44.87 1.87 -15.74
C ASN A 283 43.95 2.21 -14.56
N ARG A 284 44.31 1.71 -13.39
CA ARG A 284 43.79 2.19 -12.10
C ARG A 284 44.94 2.54 -11.16
N TRP A 285 44.60 3.19 -10.05
CA TRP A 285 45.50 3.37 -8.92
C TRP A 285 45.11 2.43 -7.80
N ASN A 286 45.97 1.48 -7.44
CA ASN A 286 45.76 0.61 -6.29
C ASN A 286 46.08 1.39 -4.99
N PRO A 287 45.07 1.71 -4.15
CA PRO A 287 45.28 2.54 -2.97
C PRO A 287 46.02 1.81 -1.83
N ASP A 288 45.92 0.47 -1.73
CA ASP A 288 46.61 -0.33 -0.70
C ASP A 288 48.14 -0.32 -0.90
N ASN A 289 48.54 -0.42 -2.16
CA ASN A 289 49.94 -0.48 -2.55
C ASN A 289 50.51 0.89 -2.93
N GLN A 290 49.65 1.87 -3.19
CA GLN A 290 50.01 3.20 -3.71
C GLN A 290 50.84 3.09 -5.00
N THR A 291 50.34 2.26 -5.91
CA THR A 291 50.96 1.96 -7.21
C THR A 291 49.91 1.94 -8.32
N SER A 292 50.32 2.27 -9.54
CA SER A 292 49.47 2.10 -10.72
C SER A 292 49.50 0.65 -11.21
N GLU A 293 48.33 0.14 -11.57
CA GLU A 293 48.13 -1.15 -12.23
C GLU A 293 47.44 -0.89 -13.57
N GLY A 294 47.77 -1.66 -14.60
CA GLY A 294 47.33 -1.37 -15.96
C GLY A 294 47.15 -2.59 -16.84
N TRP A 295 46.26 -2.48 -17.82
CA TRP A 295 45.97 -3.45 -18.86
C TRP A 295 46.26 -2.83 -20.23
N LEU A 296 47.15 -3.45 -21.01
CA LEU A 296 47.65 -2.94 -22.31
C LEU A 296 47.21 -3.81 -23.48
N SER A 297 46.61 -3.19 -24.52
CA SER A 297 46.07 -3.91 -25.68
C SER A 297 47.13 -4.40 -26.67
N MET A 298 48.25 -3.67 -26.81
CA MET A 298 49.25 -3.81 -27.88
C MET A 298 49.92 -5.20 -27.99
N PHE A 299 49.71 -6.08 -27.01
CA PHE A 299 50.26 -7.43 -26.97
C PHE A 299 49.22 -8.51 -26.61
N GLY A 300 47.92 -8.25 -26.82
CA GLY A 300 46.87 -9.20 -26.48
C GLY A 300 46.61 -9.32 -24.98
N GLY A 301 46.76 -8.21 -24.23
CA GLY A 301 46.58 -8.15 -22.79
C GLY A 301 47.88 -8.41 -22.03
N ILE A 302 48.63 -7.33 -21.75
CA ILE A 302 49.75 -7.37 -20.80
C ILE A 302 49.39 -6.53 -19.58
N GLY A 303 49.58 -7.12 -18.40
CA GLY A 303 49.32 -6.51 -17.11
C GLY A 303 48.24 -7.26 -16.33
N ASP A 304 47.58 -6.56 -15.41
CA ASP A 304 46.55 -7.11 -14.54
C ASP A 304 45.16 -6.77 -15.09
N ASP A 305 44.35 -7.78 -15.38
CA ASP A 305 42.94 -7.60 -15.76
C ASP A 305 42.10 -7.41 -14.50
N PHE A 306 42.24 -6.23 -13.90
CA PHE A 306 41.61 -5.91 -12.63
C PHE A 306 40.10 -5.69 -12.78
N ASP A 307 39.38 -5.97 -11.69
CA ASP A 307 37.93 -5.72 -11.63
C ASP A 307 37.63 -4.22 -11.72
N ILE A 308 36.57 -3.88 -12.46
CA ILE A 308 35.99 -2.55 -12.47
C ILE A 308 34.98 -2.49 -11.33
N VAL A 309 35.29 -1.65 -10.34
CA VAL A 309 34.49 -1.40 -9.15
C VAL A 309 33.87 0.00 -9.24
N PRO A 310 32.56 0.15 -9.00
CA PRO A 310 31.96 1.46 -8.81
C PRO A 310 32.61 2.25 -7.67
N GLY A 311 32.79 3.55 -7.85
CA GLY A 311 33.50 4.41 -6.89
C GLY A 311 35.00 4.54 -7.13
N GLU A 312 35.59 3.75 -8.02
CA GLU A 312 36.98 3.95 -8.47
C GLU A 312 37.06 4.83 -9.73
N GLY A 313 38.20 5.53 -9.85
CA GLY A 313 38.59 6.27 -11.03
C GLY A 313 39.60 5.49 -11.88
N TYR A 314 39.45 5.57 -13.19
CA TYR A 314 40.25 4.86 -14.19
C TYR A 314 40.89 5.85 -15.16
N GLU A 315 42.11 5.55 -15.56
CA GLU A 315 42.79 6.29 -16.63
C GLU A 315 42.77 5.44 -17.90
N VAL A 316 42.15 5.96 -18.95
CA VAL A 316 42.08 5.31 -20.27
C VAL A 316 42.86 6.09 -21.30
N TRP A 317 43.57 5.36 -22.16
CA TRP A 317 44.36 5.96 -23.24
C TRP A 317 43.75 5.54 -24.57
N VAL A 318 43.52 6.51 -25.45
CA VAL A 318 43.02 6.28 -26.81
C VAL A 318 44.03 6.77 -27.84
N ASP A 319 44.07 6.18 -29.03
CA ASP A 319 44.94 6.60 -30.14
C ASP A 319 44.24 7.48 -31.20
N ALA A 320 42.93 7.68 -31.04
CA ALA A 320 42.08 8.59 -31.80
C ALA A 320 40.91 9.09 -30.93
N ASP A 321 40.32 10.25 -31.28
CA ASP A 321 39.09 10.73 -30.64
C ASP A 321 38.01 9.65 -30.71
N THR A 322 37.38 9.34 -29.58
CA THR A 322 36.48 8.19 -29.44
C THR A 322 35.27 8.56 -28.61
N THR A 323 34.09 8.12 -29.05
CA THR A 323 32.87 8.18 -28.25
C THR A 323 32.58 6.79 -27.70
N PHE A 324 32.29 6.72 -26.40
CA PHE A 324 31.94 5.51 -25.67
C PHE A 324 30.66 5.77 -24.89
N ASN A 325 29.64 4.93 -25.05
CA ASN A 325 28.36 5.10 -24.37
C ASN A 325 28.19 3.98 -23.35
N LEU A 326 27.91 4.36 -22.11
CA LEU A 326 27.65 3.43 -21.02
C LEU A 326 26.17 3.49 -20.66
N THR A 327 25.44 2.40 -20.91
CA THR A 327 24.04 2.28 -20.48
C THR A 327 23.95 1.32 -19.30
N GLY A 328 23.26 1.73 -18.24
CA GLY A 328 23.10 0.92 -17.03
C GLY A 328 22.23 1.62 -15.98
N GLU A 329 22.03 0.95 -14.85
CA GLU A 329 21.29 1.51 -13.71
C GLU A 329 22.28 2.24 -12.77
N PRO A 330 21.95 3.43 -12.24
CA PRO A 330 22.77 4.09 -11.23
C PRO A 330 23.07 3.15 -10.06
N VAL A 331 24.33 3.09 -9.63
CA VAL A 331 24.74 2.20 -8.53
C VAL A 331 24.95 2.99 -7.25
N ASP A 332 24.46 2.46 -6.12
CA ASP A 332 24.88 2.94 -4.81
C ASP A 332 26.32 2.49 -4.55
N ILE A 333 27.25 3.45 -4.58
CA ILE A 333 28.68 3.23 -4.40
C ILE A 333 29.03 2.91 -2.94
N GLY A 334 28.15 3.23 -1.98
CA GLY A 334 28.38 2.97 -0.56
C GLY A 334 29.56 3.75 0.01
N GLN A 335 30.45 3.08 0.74
CA GLN A 335 31.62 3.69 1.40
C GLN A 335 32.89 3.49 0.57
N ILE A 336 33.70 4.55 0.45
CA ILE A 336 35.01 4.53 -0.19
C ILE A 336 36.10 4.72 0.87
N ASP A 337 37.03 3.77 0.93
CA ASP A 337 38.24 3.87 1.75
C ASP A 337 39.31 4.70 1.04
N LEU A 338 39.61 5.89 1.55
CA LEU A 338 40.69 6.74 1.06
C LEU A 338 41.94 6.46 1.87
N ILE A 339 42.95 5.86 1.25
CA ILE A 339 44.09 5.26 1.95
C ILE A 339 45.30 6.20 1.94
N LYS A 340 45.89 6.39 3.13
CA LYS A 340 47.22 6.99 3.32
C LYS A 340 48.19 5.96 3.90
N LYS A 341 49.07 5.42 3.06
CA LYS A 341 50.17 4.57 3.53
C LYS A 341 51.34 5.42 4.04
N ALA A 342 52.00 4.96 5.10
CA ALA A 342 53.19 5.64 5.63
C ALA A 342 54.26 5.79 4.54
N GLY A 343 54.76 7.02 4.33
CA GLY A 343 55.75 7.34 3.30
C GLY A 343 55.21 7.50 1.87
N SER A 344 53.89 7.37 1.65
CA SER A 344 53.25 7.61 0.34
C SER A 344 52.67 9.02 0.24
N THR A 345 52.21 9.40 -0.97
CA THR A 345 51.48 10.65 -1.20
C THR A 345 50.05 10.61 -0.69
N GLY A 346 49.45 9.42 -0.47
CA GLY A 346 48.04 9.29 -0.06
C GLY A 346 47.07 9.47 -1.21
N ARG A 347 47.48 9.04 -2.40
CA ARG A 347 46.72 9.21 -3.63
C ARG A 347 45.63 8.14 -3.71
N ASN A 348 44.46 8.54 -4.16
CA ASN A 348 43.31 7.68 -4.44
C ASN A 348 42.66 8.16 -5.74
N TRP A 349 42.31 7.24 -6.64
CA TRP A 349 41.55 7.56 -7.84
C TRP A 349 40.11 7.11 -7.62
N ILE A 350 39.18 8.04 -7.70
CA ILE A 350 37.78 7.84 -7.32
C ILE A 350 36.83 8.18 -8.46
N GLY A 351 35.69 7.52 -8.45
CA GLY A 351 34.49 7.86 -9.20
C GLY A 351 33.41 8.38 -8.25
N LEU A 352 32.40 9.06 -8.81
CA LEU A 352 31.28 9.60 -8.06
C LEU A 352 29.97 8.93 -8.49
N PRO A 353 28.93 8.92 -7.63
CA PRO A 353 27.60 8.48 -8.03
C PRO A 353 27.12 9.25 -9.26
N TYR A 354 26.35 8.58 -10.11
CA TYR A 354 25.81 9.19 -11.33
C TYR A 354 24.99 10.45 -11.02
N ASP A 355 24.24 10.42 -9.93
CA ASP A 355 23.34 11.46 -9.43
C ASP A 355 23.96 12.35 -8.36
N THR A 356 25.30 12.40 -8.27
CA THR A 356 25.99 13.22 -7.27
C THR A 356 25.53 14.67 -7.32
N THR A 357 25.29 15.23 -6.13
CA THR A 357 24.88 16.64 -5.97
C THR A 357 26.07 17.60 -5.81
N MET A 358 27.29 17.07 -5.81
CA MET A 358 28.51 17.87 -5.71
C MET A 358 28.74 18.63 -7.01
N ALA A 359 28.83 19.96 -6.91
CA ALA A 359 28.91 20.82 -8.07
C ALA A 359 30.35 21.01 -8.58
N ASN A 360 31.33 21.04 -7.67
CA ASN A 360 32.71 21.43 -7.99
C ASN A 360 33.77 20.80 -7.05
N ALA A 361 35.04 20.96 -7.42
CA ALA A 361 36.18 20.38 -6.70
C ALA A 361 36.23 20.77 -5.21
N SER A 362 35.88 22.02 -4.88
CA SER A 362 35.85 22.50 -3.49
C SER A 362 34.73 21.85 -2.68
N SER A 363 33.56 21.59 -3.27
CA SER A 363 32.47 20.86 -2.63
C SER A 363 32.83 19.38 -2.39
N LEU A 364 33.50 18.72 -3.34
CA LEU A 364 34.02 17.36 -3.17
C LEU A 364 35.07 17.28 -2.06
N MET A 365 36.03 18.22 -2.05
CA MET A 365 37.02 18.30 -0.99
C MET A 365 36.38 18.49 0.39
N ALA A 366 35.38 19.37 0.50
CA ALA A 366 34.65 19.61 1.74
C ALA A 366 33.85 18.37 2.19
N ALA A 367 33.26 17.63 1.25
CA ALA A 367 32.51 16.41 1.52
C ALA A 367 33.42 15.28 2.05
N ILE A 368 34.63 15.13 1.50
CA ILE A 368 35.64 14.20 2.05
C ILE A 368 36.10 14.65 3.43
N GLY A 369 36.21 15.96 3.64
CA GLY A 369 36.51 16.56 4.94
C GLY A 369 38.01 16.80 5.18
N GLY A 370 38.36 16.97 6.47
CA GLY A 370 39.63 17.58 6.87
C GLY A 370 40.92 16.83 6.51
N SER A 371 40.83 15.57 6.09
CA SER A 371 41.98 14.80 5.60
C SER A 371 42.29 15.04 4.12
N CYS A 372 41.34 15.58 3.35
CA CYS A 372 41.53 15.86 1.92
C CYS A 372 42.40 17.11 1.74
N THR A 373 43.50 16.94 1.01
CA THR A 373 44.46 18.01 0.75
C THR A 373 44.41 18.51 -0.70
N THR A 374 44.02 17.65 -1.62
CA THR A 374 44.00 17.93 -3.06
C THR A 374 42.88 17.15 -3.74
N VAL A 375 42.21 17.81 -4.69
CA VAL A 375 41.30 17.18 -5.66
C VAL A 375 41.77 17.58 -7.05
N ASN A 376 42.11 16.61 -7.90
CA ASN A 376 42.55 16.83 -9.27
C ASN A 376 41.60 16.14 -10.26
N ARG A 377 41.50 16.72 -11.46
CA ARG A 377 40.99 16.02 -12.63
C ARG A 377 41.98 16.11 -13.79
N TRP A 378 41.69 15.36 -14.83
CA TRP A 378 42.41 15.45 -16.10
C TRP A 378 41.53 16.17 -17.12
N ASP A 379 41.99 17.33 -17.61
CA ASP A 379 41.35 18.04 -18.71
C ASP A 379 41.67 17.32 -20.03
N PRO A 380 40.69 16.65 -20.67
CA PRO A 380 40.94 15.88 -21.88
C PRO A 380 41.21 16.77 -23.10
N ASP A 381 40.69 18.00 -23.15
CA ASP A 381 40.86 18.92 -24.29
C ASP A 381 42.26 19.55 -24.30
N ASN A 382 42.76 19.89 -23.12
CA ASN A 382 44.10 20.45 -22.96
C ASN A 382 45.17 19.38 -22.75
N GLN A 383 44.79 18.16 -22.38
CA GLN A 383 45.68 17.06 -22.03
C GLN A 383 46.63 17.45 -20.90
N THR A 384 46.06 18.08 -19.88
CA THR A 384 46.74 18.60 -18.68
C THR A 384 45.95 18.25 -17.43
N SER A 385 46.63 18.14 -16.30
CA SER A 385 45.95 18.03 -15.00
C SER A 385 45.64 19.42 -14.47
N GLU A 386 44.43 19.58 -13.92
CA GLU A 386 44.00 20.73 -13.14
C GLU A 386 43.60 20.27 -11.74
N GLY A 387 43.77 21.14 -10.75
CA GLY A 387 43.69 20.75 -9.35
C GLY A 387 43.27 21.87 -8.42
N TRP A 388 42.56 21.48 -7.36
CA TRP A 388 42.16 22.31 -6.24
C TRP A 388 42.89 21.85 -4.97
N LEU A 389 43.64 22.75 -4.36
CA LEU A 389 44.43 22.50 -3.15
C LEU A 389 43.79 23.16 -1.92
N SER A 390 43.77 22.46 -0.78
CA SER A 390 43.12 22.95 0.45
C SER A 390 43.84 24.13 1.14
N MET A 391 45.08 24.42 0.75
CA MET A 391 45.92 25.43 1.41
C MET A 391 45.29 26.84 1.29
N PHE A 392 45.06 27.51 2.43
CA PHE A 392 44.45 28.85 2.53
C PHE A 392 43.00 28.97 1.98
N GLY A 393 42.22 27.90 2.00
CA GLY A 393 40.81 27.94 1.57
C GLY A 393 40.63 27.75 0.06
N GLY A 394 41.63 27.22 -0.63
CA GLY A 394 41.58 26.94 -2.06
C GLY A 394 42.69 27.64 -2.85
N ILE A 395 43.58 26.87 -3.46
CA ILE A 395 44.49 27.37 -4.52
C ILE A 395 44.35 26.45 -5.73
N GLY A 396 44.13 27.04 -6.90
CA GLY A 396 43.94 26.33 -8.17
C GLY A 396 42.57 26.63 -8.79
N ASP A 397 42.12 25.74 -9.67
CA ASP A 397 40.87 25.87 -10.39
C ASP A 397 39.77 25.07 -9.67
N ASP A 398 38.69 25.74 -9.26
CA ASP A 398 37.51 25.09 -8.67
C ASP A 398 36.61 24.56 -9.78
N PHE A 399 37.08 23.52 -10.44
CA PHE A 399 36.44 22.98 -11.62
C PHE A 399 35.12 22.28 -11.30
N ASP A 400 34.21 22.29 -12.28
CA ASP A 400 32.93 21.59 -12.18
C ASP A 400 33.14 20.07 -12.12
N ILE A 401 32.35 19.43 -11.27
CA ILE A 401 32.25 17.97 -11.22
C ILE A 401 31.29 17.51 -12.33
N VAL A 402 31.69 16.49 -13.06
CA VAL A 402 30.94 15.92 -14.18
C VAL A 402 30.72 14.43 -13.91
N PRO A 403 29.47 13.94 -13.93
CA PRO A 403 29.19 12.51 -13.80
C PRO A 403 29.98 11.69 -14.81
N GLY A 404 30.53 10.56 -14.35
CA GLY A 404 31.34 9.68 -15.18
C GLY A 404 32.81 10.07 -15.30
N GLU A 405 33.25 11.26 -14.87
CA GLU A 405 34.70 11.53 -14.80
C GLU A 405 35.37 10.77 -13.66
N GLY A 406 36.68 10.54 -13.81
CA GLY A 406 37.55 10.04 -12.74
C GLY A 406 38.31 11.19 -12.07
N TYR A 407 38.40 11.15 -10.75
CA TYR A 407 39.08 12.18 -9.96
C TYR A 407 40.24 11.58 -9.17
N GLU A 408 41.30 12.36 -8.98
CA GLU A 408 42.40 11.99 -8.10
C GLU A 408 42.32 12.83 -6.82
N VAL A 409 42.21 12.17 -5.67
CA VAL A 409 42.18 12.82 -4.36
C VAL A 409 43.39 12.42 -3.52
N TRP A 410 43.93 13.39 -2.78
CA TRP A 410 45.07 13.17 -1.91
C TRP A 410 44.67 13.39 -0.47
N VAL A 411 44.88 12.38 0.36
CA VAL A 411 44.59 12.44 1.80
C VAL A 411 45.87 12.44 2.64
N ASP A 412 45.87 13.17 3.75
CA ASP A 412 46.98 13.20 4.70
C ASP A 412 46.91 12.09 5.77
N SER A 413 45.76 11.43 5.86
CA SER A 413 45.42 10.36 6.79
C SER A 413 44.34 9.47 6.18
N THR A 414 44.35 8.17 6.50
CA THR A 414 43.32 7.24 6.00
C THR A 414 41.96 7.65 6.54
N THR A 415 40.97 7.76 5.66
CA THR A 415 39.59 8.11 6.01
C THR A 415 38.60 7.28 5.22
N ILE A 416 37.40 7.14 5.76
CA ILE A 416 36.25 6.56 5.05
C ILE A 416 35.36 7.72 4.62
N TRP A 417 34.91 7.70 3.38
CA TRP A 417 34.02 8.71 2.83
C TRP A 417 32.80 8.07 2.19
N VAL A 418 31.63 8.65 2.40
CA VAL A 418 30.37 8.26 1.75
C VAL A 418 30.04 9.36 0.74
N PRO A 419 30.21 9.12 -0.56
CA PRO A 419 29.75 10.06 -1.58
C PRO A 419 28.23 10.30 -1.52
N VAL A 420 27.81 11.50 -1.93
CA VAL A 420 26.42 12.00 -1.95
C VAL A 420 26.06 12.68 -3.26
#